data_AF-A0A2P1PWT4-F1
#
_entry.id   AF-A0A2P1PWT4-F1
#
_cell.length_a   1.000
_cell.length_b   1.000
_cell.length_c   1.000
_cell.angle_alpha   90.00
_cell.angle_beta   90.00
_cell.angle_gamma   90.00
#
_symmetry.space_group_name_H-M   'P 1'
#
loop_
_entity.id
_entity.type
_entity.pdbx_description
1 polymer ?
#
loop_
_entity_poly.entity_id
_entity_poly.type
_entity_poly.pdbx_seq_one_letter_code
_entity_poly.pdbx_strand_id
1 'polypeptide(L)'
;MRSLAEPIARQANAEDDCTGRFWDGRFKAQALVDERALLAAMVYSDLNPVRAKIAKDLPSSNHTGAQKRIVLIQAKKLAAPHR
;
A
#
# COMPACT_ATOMS: atom_id res chain seq x y z
N MET A 1 -11.58 9.95 -12.34
CA MET A 1 -10.22 9.36 -12.37
C MET A 1 -9.20 10.18 -13.15
N ARG A 2 -9.51 10.73 -14.34
CA ARG A 2 -8.53 11.47 -15.17
C ARG A 2 -7.80 12.60 -14.43
N SER A 3 -8.52 13.42 -13.69
CA SER A 3 -7.96 14.55 -12.92
C SER A 3 -7.01 14.13 -11.79
N LEU A 4 -6.99 12.86 -11.40
CA LEU A 4 -6.06 12.30 -10.42
C LEU A 4 -4.91 11.55 -11.13
N ALA A 5 -5.25 10.70 -12.09
CA ALA A 5 -4.29 9.83 -12.76
C ALA A 5 -3.31 10.61 -13.66
N GLU A 6 -3.79 11.65 -14.34
CA GLU A 6 -2.97 12.39 -15.30
C GLU A 6 -1.85 13.21 -14.62
N PRO A 7 -2.11 14.00 -13.55
CA PRO A 7 -1.04 14.71 -12.84
C PRO A 7 0.03 13.78 -12.26
N ILE A 8 -0.38 12.64 -11.68
CA ILE A 8 0.54 11.63 -11.13
C ILE A 8 1.43 11.04 -12.22
N ALA A 9 0.85 10.67 -13.36
CA ALA A 9 1.61 10.14 -14.50
C ALA A 9 2.63 11.14 -15.03
N ARG A 10 2.24 12.42 -15.13
CA ARG A 10 3.11 13.47 -15.62
C ARG A 10 4.30 13.71 -14.69
N GLN A 11 4.04 13.79 -13.39
CA GLN A 11 5.07 13.99 -12.38
C GLN A 11 6.04 12.80 -12.33
N ALA A 12 5.53 11.57 -12.31
CA ALA A 12 6.38 10.38 -12.27
C ALA A 12 7.22 10.20 -13.54
N ASN A 13 6.67 10.49 -14.73
CA ASN A 13 7.45 10.51 -15.97
C ASN A 13 8.60 11.53 -15.90
N ALA A 14 8.35 12.72 -15.33
CA ALA A 14 9.36 13.76 -15.19
C ALA A 14 10.44 13.40 -14.16
N GLU A 15 10.06 12.80 -13.02
CA GLU A 15 11.00 12.30 -12.00
C GLU A 15 11.93 11.21 -12.56
N ASP A 16 11.43 10.37 -13.47
CA ASP A 16 12.18 9.29 -14.13
C ASP A 16 12.93 9.74 -15.42
N ASP A 17 12.89 11.03 -15.78
CA ASP A 17 13.40 11.58 -17.06
C ASP A 17 12.99 10.76 -18.30
N CYS A 18 11.70 10.40 -18.37
CA CYS A 18 11.19 9.55 -19.45
C CYS A 18 9.87 10.07 -20.04
N THR A 19 9.54 9.57 -21.23
CA THR A 19 8.31 9.93 -21.94
C THR A 19 7.45 8.70 -22.21
N GLY A 20 6.19 8.91 -22.59
CA GLY A 20 5.27 7.84 -23.00
C GLY A 20 4.21 7.46 -21.96
N ARG A 21 3.61 6.29 -22.16
CA ARG A 21 2.39 5.87 -21.46
C ARG A 21 2.70 5.32 -20.05
N PHE A 22 2.47 6.13 -19.02
CA PHE A 22 2.62 5.72 -17.63
C PHE A 22 1.62 4.62 -17.24
N TRP A 23 0.33 4.93 -17.35
CA TRP A 23 -0.75 3.97 -17.07
C TRP A 23 -0.97 3.01 -18.22
N ASP A 24 -1.33 1.77 -17.90
CA ASP A 24 -1.48 0.63 -18.80
C ASP A 24 -0.23 0.18 -19.55
N GLY A 25 0.83 0.98 -19.57
CA GLY A 25 2.19 0.60 -19.97
C GLY A 25 2.99 0.13 -18.76
N ARG A 26 3.61 1.08 -18.05
CA ARG A 26 4.50 0.80 -16.89
C ARG A 26 3.75 0.45 -15.61
N PHE A 27 2.63 1.12 -15.37
CA PHE A 27 1.82 0.97 -14.15
C PHE A 27 0.34 0.76 -14.48
N LYS A 28 -0.43 0.17 -13.56
CA LYS A 28 -1.88 -0.03 -13.72
C LYS A 28 -2.67 0.87 -12.77
N ALA A 29 -3.77 1.43 -13.26
CA ALA A 29 -4.73 2.17 -12.46
C ALA A 29 -6.10 1.48 -12.55
N GLN A 30 -6.44 0.70 -11.54
CA GLN A 30 -7.68 -0.06 -11.47
C GLN A 30 -8.59 0.52 -10.39
N ALA A 31 -9.87 0.74 -10.71
CA ALA A 31 -10.86 1.14 -9.71
C ALA A 31 -11.24 -0.08 -8.84
N LEU A 32 -11.24 0.11 -7.52
CA LEU A 32 -11.75 -0.85 -6.55
C LEU A 32 -13.22 -0.51 -6.30
N VAL A 33 -14.13 -1.35 -6.77
CA VAL A 33 -15.57 -1.03 -6.87
C VAL A 33 -16.41 -1.56 -5.71
N ASP A 34 -15.82 -2.36 -4.82
CA ASP A 34 -16.48 -2.90 -3.64
C ASP A 34 -15.50 -3.09 -2.46
N GLU A 35 -16.04 -3.37 -1.28
CA GLU A 35 -15.26 -3.57 -0.06
C GLU A 35 -14.36 -4.80 -0.13
N ARG A 36 -14.74 -5.84 -0.89
CA ARG A 36 -13.93 -7.05 -1.02
C ARG A 36 -12.65 -6.76 -1.83
N ALA A 37 -12.78 -6.01 -2.91
CA ALA A 37 -11.68 -5.53 -3.73
C ALA A 37 -10.76 -4.60 -2.92
N LEU A 38 -11.35 -3.73 -2.09
CA LEU A 38 -10.58 -2.88 -1.16
C LEU A 38 -9.78 -3.73 -0.16
N LEU A 39 -10.42 -4.67 0.52
CA LEU A 39 -9.77 -5.55 1.50
C LEU A 39 -8.67 -6.40 0.84
N ALA A 40 -8.92 -6.94 -0.34
CA ALA A 40 -7.93 -7.70 -1.09
C ALA A 40 -6.69 -6.85 -1.44
N ALA A 41 -6.90 -5.61 -1.91
CA ALA A 41 -5.82 -4.69 -2.23
C ALA A 41 -5.00 -4.30 -0.98
N MET A 42 -5.66 -4.09 0.16
CA MET A 42 -5.01 -3.81 1.43
C MET A 42 -4.15 -5.00 1.90
N VAL A 43 -4.73 -6.21 1.91
CA VAL A 43 -4.02 -7.44 2.30
C VAL A 43 -2.83 -7.71 1.39
N TYR A 44 -3.02 -7.55 0.08
CA TYR A 44 -1.93 -7.72 -0.89
C TYR A 44 -0.78 -6.74 -0.60
N SER A 45 -1.09 -5.46 -0.42
CA SER A 45 -0.09 -4.42 -0.14
C SER A 45 0.67 -4.68 1.14
N ASP A 46 -0.04 -5.09 2.21
CA ASP A 46 0.56 -5.39 3.50
C ASP A 46 1.45 -6.65 3.48
N LEU A 47 1.10 -7.67 2.68
CA LEU A 47 1.89 -8.90 2.55
C LEU A 47 2.99 -8.82 1.49
N ASN A 48 2.99 -7.80 0.64
CA ASN A 48 3.94 -7.72 -0.46
C ASN A 48 5.41 -7.68 -0.02
N PRO A 49 5.81 -6.95 1.05
CA PRO A 49 7.20 -6.98 1.53
C PRO A 49 7.64 -8.35 2.03
N VAL A 50 6.72 -9.12 2.63
CA VAL A 50 6.99 -10.52 3.04
C VAL A 50 7.17 -11.40 1.81
N ARG A 51 6.28 -11.28 0.82
CA ARG A 51 6.37 -12.00 -0.46
C ARG A 51 7.66 -11.67 -1.21
N ALA A 52 8.10 -10.42 -1.18
CA ALA A 52 9.34 -9.95 -1.78
C ALA A 52 10.60 -10.30 -0.95
N LYS A 53 10.45 -10.97 0.20
CA LYS A 53 11.53 -11.30 1.15
C LYS A 53 12.27 -10.08 1.70
N ILE A 54 11.65 -8.91 1.68
CA ILE A 54 12.15 -7.68 2.30
C ILE A 54 11.88 -7.69 3.81
N ALA A 55 10.79 -8.35 4.23
CA ALA A 55 10.42 -8.54 5.63
C ALA A 55 10.18 -10.02 5.93
N LYS A 56 10.37 -10.43 7.20
CA LYS A 56 10.11 -11.81 7.64
C LYS A 56 8.64 -12.05 7.96
N ASP A 57 7.97 -11.03 8.47
CA ASP A 57 6.59 -11.06 8.93
C ASP A 57 5.94 -9.66 8.89
N LEU A 58 4.65 -9.57 9.22
CA LEU A 58 3.92 -8.29 9.23
C LEU A 58 4.46 -7.27 10.24
N PRO A 59 4.84 -7.63 11.49
CA PRO A 59 5.47 -6.69 12.41
C PRO A 59 6.78 -6.07 11.91
N SER A 60 7.63 -6.86 11.22
CA SER A 60 8.90 -6.38 10.63
C SER A 60 8.74 -5.65 9.30
N SER A 61 7.55 -5.66 8.70
CA SER A 61 7.24 -5.00 7.44
C SER A 61 7.02 -3.49 7.61
N ASN A 62 8.14 -2.76 7.71
CA ASN A 62 8.14 -1.30 7.91
C ASN A 62 7.34 -0.54 6.83
N HIS A 63 6.76 0.59 7.23
CA HIS A 63 5.99 1.49 6.35
C HIS A 63 4.70 0.88 5.75
N THR A 64 4.14 -0.18 6.36
CA THR A 64 2.86 -0.77 5.93
C THR A 64 1.68 -0.38 6.84
N GLY A 65 0.45 -0.52 6.31
CA GLY A 65 -0.76 -0.29 7.10
C GLY A 65 -0.93 -1.35 8.19
N ALA A 66 -0.60 -2.62 7.88
CA ALA A 66 -0.62 -3.71 8.84
C ALA A 66 0.29 -3.46 10.04
N GLN A 67 1.54 -3.05 9.82
CA GLN A 67 2.50 -2.76 10.88
C GLN A 67 1.98 -1.66 11.81
N LYS A 68 1.45 -0.56 11.26
CA LYS A 68 0.80 0.51 12.05
C LYS A 68 -0.35 -0.01 12.90
N ARG A 69 -1.24 -0.83 12.33
CA ARG A 69 -2.38 -1.42 13.07
C ARG A 69 -1.93 -2.36 14.19
N ILE A 70 -0.90 -3.18 13.95
CA ILE A 70 -0.34 -4.10 14.94
C ILE A 70 0.23 -3.32 16.13
N VAL A 71 1.04 -2.28 15.87
CA VAL A 71 1.62 -1.42 16.93
C VAL A 71 0.50 -0.77 17.77
N LEU A 72 -0.54 -0.25 17.13
CA LEU A 72 -1.67 0.34 17.84
C LEU A 72 -2.42 -0.68 18.72
N ILE A 73 -2.63 -1.91 18.23
CA ILE A 73 -3.27 -2.97 19.01
C ILE A 73 -2.40 -3.37 20.20
N GLN A 74 -1.08 -3.50 20.01
CA GLN A 74 -0.14 -3.82 21.09
C GLN A 74 -0.11 -2.73 22.15
N ALA A 75 -0.05 -1.45 21.75
CA ALA A 75 -0.10 -0.31 22.65
C ALA A 75 -1.41 -0.28 23.46
N LYS A 76 -2.55 -0.56 22.82
CA LYS A 76 -3.85 -0.65 23.50
C LYS A 76 -3.91 -1.80 24.51
N LYS A 77 -3.32 -2.96 24.19
CA LYS A 77 -3.23 -4.10 25.13
C LYS A 77 -2.39 -3.75 26.36
N LEU A 78 -1.28 -3.03 26.18
CA LEU A 78 -0.42 -2.58 27.27
C LEU A 78 -1.10 -1.53 28.16
N ALA A 79 -1.97 -0.70 27.59
CA ALA A 79 -2.70 0.34 28.31
C ALA A 79 -3.98 -0.15 29.02
N ALA A 80 -4.50 -1.32 28.66
CA ALA A 80 -5.65 -1.93 29.34
C ALA A 80 -5.13 -2.82 30.48
N PRO A 81 -5.27 -2.45 31.76
CA PRO A 81 -4.86 -3.32 32.85
C PRO A 81 -5.66 -4.62 32.79
N HIS A 82 -4.96 -5.75 32.98
CA HIS A 82 -5.59 -7.07 33.12
C HIS A 82 -6.73 -6.98 34.14
N ARG A 83 -7.98 -7.14 33.68
CA ARG A 83 -9.08 -7.55 34.54
C ARG A 83 -8.96 -9.05 34.80
#